data_AF-A0A7R8VVS5-F1
#
_entry.id   AF-A0A7R8VVS5-F1
#
_cell.length_a   1.000
_cell.length_b   1.000
_cell.length_c   1.000
_cell.angle_alpha   90.00
_cell.angle_beta   90.00
_cell.angle_gamma   90.00
#
_symmetry.space_group_name_H-M   'P 1'
#
loop_
_entity.id
_entity.type
_entity.pdbx_description
1 polymer ?
#
loop_
_entity_poly.entity_id
_entity_poly.type
_entity_poly.pdbx_seq_one_letter_code
_entity_poly.pdbx_strand_id
1 'polypeptide(L)'
;METAESNDNWLAWLGVAVAGTERAMYMKFPLWLNAETVNMSDKEIDQFISLCTHNFPKATLSIGMLHKGQKIGSEIGYNAKLVTQMKDTLTRNNVTQTVAFTVRLLTAAYSLDTLPALKNVKGITDSALYMYNKKSNEYSSDELSNINKLINMFGRNRVYLDTPFNLLMWQLSTTNRNVLAWSR
;
A
#
# COMPACT_ATOMS: atom_id res chain seq x y z
N MET A 1 -31.01 26.93 -5.09
CA MET A 1 -30.01 27.44 -6.04
C MET A 1 -28.72 27.59 -5.26
N GLU A 2 -27.92 26.54 -5.25
CA GLU A 2 -26.54 26.53 -4.76
C GLU A 2 -25.80 25.54 -5.66
N THR A 3 -24.88 26.08 -6.44
CA THR A 3 -24.21 25.44 -7.57
C THR A 3 -22.90 24.80 -7.13
N ALA A 4 -22.66 23.59 -7.65
CA ALA A 4 -21.39 23.02 -8.08
C ALA A 4 -20.07 23.47 -7.41
N GLU A 5 -19.42 22.54 -6.70
CA GLU A 5 -17.96 22.40 -6.63
C GLU A 5 -17.62 21.03 -5.98
N SER A 6 -17.54 19.94 -6.77
CA SER A 6 -16.91 18.68 -6.30
C SER A 6 -16.17 17.91 -7.38
N ASN A 7 -16.00 18.51 -8.57
CA ASN A 7 -15.15 17.99 -9.61
C ASN A 7 -13.89 18.83 -9.65
N ASP A 8 -12.89 18.55 -8.82
CA ASP A 8 -11.53 19.03 -9.13
C ASP A 8 -10.42 18.18 -8.48
N ASN A 9 -9.66 17.54 -9.38
CA ASN A 9 -8.21 17.44 -9.32
C ASN A 9 -7.51 16.40 -8.42
N TRP A 10 -7.90 15.12 -8.49
CA TRP A 10 -6.93 14.05 -8.15
C TRP A 10 -5.69 14.09 -9.07
N LEU A 11 -5.82 14.63 -10.29
CA LEU A 11 -4.71 14.91 -11.20
C LEU A 11 -3.76 16.00 -10.68
N ALA A 12 -4.17 16.93 -9.81
CA ALA A 12 -3.27 17.91 -9.22
C ALA A 12 -2.29 17.29 -8.21
N TRP A 13 -2.64 16.17 -7.58
CA TRP A 13 -1.71 15.38 -6.75
C TRP A 13 -0.74 14.54 -7.60
N LEU A 14 -1.08 14.26 -8.87
CA LEU A 14 -0.14 13.78 -9.90
C LEU A 14 0.66 14.90 -10.57
N GLY A 15 0.26 16.17 -10.36
CA GLY A 15 0.73 17.36 -11.08
C GLY A 15 2.19 17.74 -10.90
N VAL A 16 2.92 17.09 -9.98
CA VAL A 16 4.38 17.27 -9.87
C VAL A 16 5.17 16.32 -10.80
N ALA A 17 4.54 15.24 -11.29
CA ALA A 17 5.21 14.25 -12.15
C ALA A 17 4.86 14.35 -13.64
N VAL A 18 3.81 15.09 -14.02
CA VAL A 18 3.30 15.14 -15.41
C VAL A 18 3.81 16.37 -16.19
N ALA A 19 4.49 17.32 -15.54
CA ALA A 19 5.13 18.46 -16.21
C ALA A 19 6.47 18.05 -16.85
N GLY A 20 6.41 17.19 -17.87
CA GLY A 20 7.56 16.75 -18.64
C GLY A 20 7.20 15.54 -19.48
N THR A 21 6.79 15.75 -20.73
CA THR A 21 6.47 14.72 -21.72
C THR A 21 7.69 13.93 -22.21
N GLU A 22 8.77 13.88 -21.44
CA GLU A 22 9.85 12.94 -21.64
C GLU A 22 9.60 11.72 -20.77
N ARG A 23 9.47 10.54 -21.37
CA ARG A 23 9.40 9.28 -20.64
C ARG A 23 10.46 9.29 -19.55
N ALA A 24 10.06 9.02 -18.31
CA ALA A 24 10.96 9.01 -17.14
C ALA A 24 11.96 7.83 -17.16
N MET A 25 12.28 7.28 -18.34
CA MET A 25 13.33 6.27 -18.57
C MET A 25 14.71 6.72 -18.07
N TYR A 26 14.94 8.03 -17.93
CA TYR A 26 16.20 8.63 -17.50
C TYR A 26 16.30 8.95 -16.00
N MET A 27 15.29 8.61 -15.19
CA MET A 27 15.41 8.77 -13.73
C MET A 27 16.51 7.85 -13.19
N LYS A 28 17.51 8.45 -12.54
CA LYS A 28 18.63 7.74 -11.89
C LYS A 28 18.44 7.55 -10.38
N PHE A 29 17.30 7.97 -9.84
CA PHE A 29 16.96 7.83 -8.43
C PHE A 29 15.70 6.97 -8.27
N PRO A 30 15.54 6.30 -7.11
CA PRO A 30 14.32 5.54 -6.82
C PRO A 30 13.09 6.46 -6.78
N LEU A 31 12.05 6.12 -7.53
CA LEU A 31 10.75 6.81 -7.47
C LEU A 31 9.72 5.90 -6.80
N TRP A 32 8.96 6.45 -5.85
CA TRP A 32 7.87 5.76 -5.18
C TRP A 32 6.56 6.50 -5.46
N LEU A 33 5.65 5.86 -6.19
CA LEU A 33 4.35 6.43 -6.58
C LEU A 33 3.27 5.87 -5.67
N ASN A 34 2.69 6.73 -4.83
CA ASN A 34 1.66 6.32 -3.88
C ASN A 34 0.28 6.82 -4.31
N ALA A 35 -0.71 5.92 -4.34
CA ALA A 35 -2.11 6.30 -4.47
C ALA A 35 -2.92 5.78 -3.28
N GLU A 36 -3.61 6.70 -2.60
CA GLU A 36 -4.68 6.35 -1.67
C GLU A 36 -5.92 5.98 -2.51
N THR A 37 -5.99 4.73 -2.97
CA THR A 37 -7.11 4.26 -3.82
C THR A 37 -8.40 3.98 -3.04
N VAL A 38 -8.44 4.40 -1.76
CA VAL A 38 -9.62 4.31 -0.92
C VAL A 38 -10.72 5.19 -1.51
N ASN A 39 -11.84 4.58 -1.91
CA ASN A 39 -12.97 5.18 -2.62
C ASN A 39 -12.84 5.38 -4.13
N MET A 40 -11.77 4.90 -4.77
CA MET A 40 -11.71 4.83 -6.23
C MET A 40 -12.56 3.65 -6.75
N SER A 41 -13.16 3.84 -7.93
CA SER A 41 -13.72 2.75 -8.72
C SER A 41 -12.62 1.90 -9.35
N ASP A 42 -12.94 0.66 -9.73
CA ASP A 42 -11.99 -0.23 -10.41
C ASP A 42 -11.40 0.42 -11.68
N LYS A 43 -12.19 1.21 -12.40
CA LYS A 43 -11.76 1.95 -13.59
C LYS A 43 -10.72 3.03 -13.27
N GLU A 44 -10.92 3.77 -12.17
CA GLU A 44 -9.96 4.80 -11.73
C GLU A 44 -8.65 4.18 -11.25
N ILE A 45 -8.73 3.03 -10.57
CA ILE A 45 -7.56 2.24 -10.16
C ILE A 45 -6.79 1.76 -11.39
N ASP A 46 -7.48 1.18 -12.38
CA ASP A 46 -6.85 0.73 -13.62
C ASP A 46 -6.20 1.87 -14.39
N GLN A 47 -6.88 3.02 -14.48
CA GLN A 47 -6.32 4.19 -15.15
C GLN A 47 -5.05 4.68 -14.44
N PHE A 48 -5.05 4.76 -13.11
CA PHE A 48 -3.86 5.13 -12.33
C PHE A 48 -2.71 4.16 -12.58
N ILE A 49 -2.96 2.85 -12.45
CA ILE A 49 -1.91 1.83 -12.62
C ILE A 49 -1.37 1.86 -14.04
N SER A 50 -2.23 1.93 -15.06
CA SER A 50 -1.84 2.01 -16.48
C SER A 50 -0.97 3.23 -16.77
N LEU A 51 -1.31 4.40 -16.22
CA LEU A 51 -0.48 5.60 -16.36
C LEU A 51 0.88 5.42 -15.70
N CYS A 52 0.94 4.79 -14.53
CA CYS A 52 2.19 4.57 -13.82
C CYS A 52 3.08 3.54 -14.52
N THR A 53 2.52 2.43 -15.01
CA THR A 53 3.29 1.40 -15.73
C THR A 53 3.81 1.93 -17.07
N HIS A 54 3.04 2.78 -17.76
CA HIS A 54 3.45 3.37 -19.03
C HIS A 54 4.55 4.42 -18.86
N ASN A 55 4.40 5.34 -17.91
CA ASN A 55 5.29 6.49 -17.78
C ASN A 55 6.47 6.25 -16.81
N PHE A 56 6.29 5.37 -15.83
CA PHE A 56 7.25 5.14 -14.74
C PHE A 56 7.49 3.64 -14.48
N PRO A 57 7.94 2.85 -15.49
CA PRO A 57 8.07 1.40 -15.39
C PRO A 57 9.12 0.90 -14.39
N LYS A 58 9.97 1.79 -13.86
CA LYS A 58 10.98 1.47 -12.84
C LYS A 58 10.60 1.95 -11.43
N ALA A 59 9.46 2.62 -11.27
CA ALA A 59 9.03 3.12 -9.97
C ALA A 59 8.47 2.00 -9.09
N THR A 60 8.57 2.15 -7.77
CA THR A 60 7.78 1.35 -6.84
C THR A 60 6.36 1.89 -6.82
N LEU A 61 5.37 1.02 -7.08
CA LEU A 61 3.96 1.37 -6.95
C LEU A 61 3.47 1.05 -5.55
N SER A 62 2.97 2.04 -4.84
CA SER A 62 2.31 1.85 -3.57
C SER A 62 0.81 1.95 -3.73
N ILE A 63 0.16 0.81 -3.53
CA ILE A 63 -1.26 0.61 -3.83
C ILE A 63 -1.94 0.07 -2.58
N GLY A 64 -2.91 0.83 -2.05
CA GLY A 64 -3.74 0.39 -0.94
C GLY A 64 -5.18 0.18 -1.37
N MET A 65 -5.54 -1.01 -1.82
CA MET A 65 -6.92 -1.28 -2.26
C MET A 65 -7.85 -1.49 -1.07
N LEU A 66 -8.81 -0.59 -0.91
CA LEU A 66 -10.00 -0.77 -0.08
C LEU A 66 -11.20 -0.28 -0.90
N HIS A 67 -12.06 -1.21 -1.31
CA HIS A 67 -13.18 -0.89 -2.21
C HIS A 67 -14.17 0.06 -1.54
N LYS A 68 -14.76 0.96 -2.34
CA LYS A 68 -15.88 1.81 -1.95
C LYS A 68 -17.01 0.95 -1.36
N GLY A 69 -17.38 1.20 -0.11
CA GLY A 69 -18.44 0.46 0.61
C GLY A 69 -17.93 -0.55 1.65
N GLN A 70 -16.65 -0.92 1.64
CA GLN A 70 -16.06 -1.62 2.77
C GLN A 70 -15.74 -0.63 3.89
N LYS A 71 -16.65 -0.53 4.86
CA LYS A 71 -16.34 0.18 6.10
C LYS A 71 -15.27 -0.61 6.85
N ILE A 72 -14.11 0.01 7.06
CA ILE A 72 -13.16 -0.42 8.08
C ILE A 72 -13.93 -0.41 9.41
N GLY A 73 -14.40 -1.58 9.85
CA GLY A 73 -15.21 -1.72 11.05
C GLY A 73 -16.31 -2.79 11.00
N SER A 74 -16.83 -3.18 9.83
CA SER A 74 -17.84 -4.27 9.76
C SER A 74 -17.25 -5.65 9.44
N GLU A 75 -16.08 -5.70 8.80
CA GLU A 75 -15.29 -6.91 8.53
C GLU A 75 -13.81 -6.53 8.67
N ILE A 76 -13.22 -6.79 9.83
CA ILE A 76 -11.86 -6.30 10.13
C ILE A 76 -10.85 -7.23 9.46
N GLY A 77 -10.22 -6.78 8.36
CA GLY A 77 -9.13 -7.51 7.69
C GLY A 77 -9.31 -7.67 6.19
N TYR A 78 -8.23 -8.04 5.51
CA TYR A 78 -8.24 -8.50 4.14
C TYR A 78 -8.68 -9.97 4.12
N ASN A 79 -9.75 -10.28 3.41
CA ASN A 79 -10.13 -11.66 3.11
C ASN A 79 -9.48 -12.15 1.82
N ALA A 80 -9.60 -13.45 1.53
CA ALA A 80 -9.02 -14.06 0.34
C ALA A 80 -9.52 -13.41 -0.96
N LYS A 81 -10.80 -13.00 -1.01
CA LYS A 81 -11.39 -12.33 -2.18
C LYS A 81 -10.68 -11.02 -2.48
N LEU A 82 -10.44 -10.19 -1.45
CA LEU A 82 -9.74 -8.91 -1.62
C LEU A 82 -8.30 -9.11 -2.10
N VAL A 83 -7.59 -10.08 -1.55
CA VAL A 83 -6.22 -10.40 -1.96
C VAL A 83 -6.18 -10.89 -3.42
N THR A 84 -7.14 -11.72 -3.84
CA THR A 84 -7.26 -12.13 -5.24
C THR A 84 -7.54 -10.94 -6.15
N GLN A 85 -8.47 -10.05 -5.78
CA GLN A 85 -8.75 -8.85 -6.55
C GLN A 85 -7.53 -7.94 -6.72
N MET A 86 -6.69 -7.80 -5.69
CA MET A 86 -5.42 -7.08 -5.79
C MET A 86 -4.50 -7.71 -6.85
N LYS A 87 -4.33 -9.03 -6.81
CA LYS A 87 -3.51 -9.77 -7.78
C LYS A 87 -4.04 -9.65 -9.21
N ASP A 88 -5.35 -9.77 -9.38
CA ASP A 88 -6.01 -9.68 -10.68
C ASP A 88 -5.88 -8.27 -11.27
N THR A 89 -5.94 -7.24 -10.42
CA THR A 89 -5.74 -5.84 -10.83
C THR A 89 -4.32 -5.62 -11.33
N LEU A 90 -3.30 -6.11 -10.61
CA LEU A 90 -1.91 -6.03 -11.06
C LEU A 90 -1.69 -6.79 -12.39
N THR A 91 -2.28 -7.98 -12.49
CA THR A 91 -2.16 -8.85 -13.66
C THR A 91 -2.82 -8.22 -14.90
N ARG A 92 -4.06 -7.71 -14.78
CA ARG A 92 -4.77 -7.11 -15.94
C ARG A 92 -4.07 -5.85 -16.46
N ASN A 93 -3.40 -5.11 -15.58
CA ASN A 93 -2.66 -3.91 -15.93
C ASN A 93 -1.20 -4.18 -16.34
N ASN A 94 -0.80 -5.46 -16.46
CA ASN A 94 0.55 -5.88 -16.84
C ASN A 94 1.64 -5.23 -15.98
N VAL A 95 1.39 -5.11 -14.67
CA VAL A 95 2.37 -4.55 -13.75
C VAL A 95 3.56 -5.49 -13.66
N THR A 96 4.77 -4.96 -13.89
CA THR A 96 6.03 -5.71 -13.78
C THR A 96 6.98 -5.10 -12.75
N GLN A 97 6.77 -3.83 -12.38
CA GLN A 97 7.58 -3.12 -11.40
C GLN A 97 7.33 -3.59 -9.95
N THR A 98 8.15 -3.10 -9.01
CA THR A 98 7.99 -3.42 -7.59
C THR A 98 6.69 -2.84 -7.04
N VAL A 99 5.98 -3.60 -6.21
CA VAL A 99 4.72 -3.16 -5.59
C VAL A 99 4.83 -3.18 -4.07
N ALA A 100 4.50 -2.06 -3.43
CA ALA A 100 4.30 -1.96 -1.99
C ALA A 100 2.79 -1.93 -1.68
N PHE A 101 2.27 -3.00 -1.08
CA PHE A 101 0.87 -3.06 -0.68
C PHE A 101 0.65 -2.22 0.58
N THR A 102 -0.10 -1.13 0.41
CA THR A 102 -0.38 -0.19 1.50
C THR A 102 -1.58 -0.69 2.31
N VAL A 103 -1.35 -0.97 3.59
CA VAL A 103 -2.33 -1.58 4.49
C VAL A 103 -2.38 -0.83 5.82
N ARG A 104 -3.57 -0.65 6.37
CA ARG A 104 -3.69 -0.09 7.73
C ARG A 104 -3.20 -1.12 8.75
N LEU A 105 -2.44 -0.68 9.75
CA LEU A 105 -1.82 -1.56 10.73
C LEU A 105 -2.85 -2.41 11.50
N LEU A 106 -4.00 -1.82 11.85
CA LEU A 106 -5.11 -2.55 12.48
C LEU A 106 -5.64 -3.63 11.54
N THR A 107 -5.94 -3.29 10.29
CA THR A 107 -6.41 -4.26 9.28
C THR A 107 -5.39 -5.38 9.08
N ALA A 108 -4.10 -5.06 9.06
CA ALA A 108 -3.03 -6.04 8.91
C ALA A 108 -3.00 -7.06 10.08
N ALA A 109 -3.25 -6.63 11.31
CA ALA A 109 -3.32 -7.49 12.50
C ALA A 109 -4.38 -8.59 12.39
N TYR A 110 -5.45 -8.35 11.63
CA TYR A 110 -6.53 -9.31 11.39
C TYR A 110 -6.42 -10.03 10.03
N SER A 111 -5.32 -9.85 9.31
CA SER A 111 -5.14 -10.41 7.95
C SER A 111 -3.96 -11.38 7.85
N LEU A 112 -3.65 -12.06 8.96
CA LEU A 112 -2.48 -12.93 9.07
C LEU A 112 -2.49 -14.07 8.05
N ASP A 113 -3.68 -14.61 7.74
CA ASP A 113 -3.82 -15.76 6.84
C ASP A 113 -3.83 -15.37 5.35
N THR A 114 -4.04 -14.09 5.03
CA THR A 114 -4.35 -13.65 3.66
C THR A 114 -3.26 -12.76 3.06
N LEU A 115 -2.75 -11.77 3.81
CA LEU A 115 -1.74 -10.84 3.31
C LEU A 115 -0.40 -11.50 2.93
N PRO A 116 0.08 -12.58 3.58
CA PRO A 116 1.30 -13.27 3.13
C PRO A 116 1.23 -13.75 1.68
N ALA A 117 0.03 -14.01 1.15
CA ALA A 117 -0.16 -14.44 -0.23
C ALA A 117 0.20 -13.34 -1.25
N LEU A 118 0.36 -12.08 -0.83
CA LEU A 118 0.83 -10.97 -1.68
C LEU A 118 2.36 -10.91 -1.81
N LYS A 119 3.12 -11.73 -1.07
CA LYS A 119 4.58 -11.72 -1.09
C LYS A 119 5.18 -12.09 -2.46
N ASN A 120 4.50 -12.98 -3.18
CA ASN A 120 4.97 -13.56 -4.43
C ASN A 120 3.86 -13.46 -5.50
N VAL A 121 3.43 -12.24 -5.83
CA VAL A 121 2.51 -12.06 -6.96
C VAL A 121 3.26 -12.35 -8.26
N LYS A 122 2.63 -13.15 -9.14
CA LYS A 122 3.22 -13.53 -10.43
C LYS A 122 3.38 -12.28 -11.31
N GLY A 123 4.53 -12.15 -11.97
CA GLY A 123 4.77 -11.12 -12.99
C GLY A 123 5.34 -9.81 -12.47
N ILE A 124 5.32 -9.54 -11.16
CA ILE A 124 5.97 -8.36 -10.56
C ILE A 124 7.39 -8.67 -10.10
N THR A 125 8.26 -7.66 -10.12
CA THR A 125 9.69 -7.79 -9.76
C THR A 125 9.88 -8.13 -8.29
N ASP A 126 9.20 -7.40 -7.40
CA ASP A 126 9.23 -7.66 -5.96
C ASP A 126 7.95 -7.12 -5.30
N SER A 127 7.68 -7.58 -4.08
CA SER A 127 6.54 -7.18 -3.25
C SER A 127 7.00 -6.72 -1.87
N ALA A 128 6.40 -5.64 -1.39
CA ALA A 128 6.57 -5.14 -0.04
C ALA A 128 5.21 -4.91 0.64
N LEU A 129 5.18 -4.88 1.97
CA LEU A 129 4.07 -4.31 2.74
C LEU A 129 4.47 -2.92 3.23
N TYR A 130 3.60 -1.94 3.02
CA TYR A 130 3.66 -0.64 3.68
C TYR A 130 2.52 -0.59 4.70
N MET A 131 2.86 -0.80 5.96
CA MET A 131 1.91 -0.77 7.07
C MET A 131 1.92 0.60 7.72
N TYR A 132 0.75 1.25 7.79
CA TYR A 132 0.64 2.59 8.36
C TYR A 132 -0.51 2.73 9.36
N ASN A 133 -0.39 3.71 10.25
CA ASN A 133 -1.49 4.15 11.09
C ASN A 133 -1.51 5.68 11.21
N LYS A 134 -2.68 6.29 10.98
CA LYS A 134 -2.88 7.75 11.04
C LYS A 134 -3.04 8.29 12.48
N LYS A 135 -3.35 7.44 13.47
CA LYS A 135 -3.59 7.84 14.88
C LYS A 135 -2.84 6.94 15.84
N SER A 136 -2.53 7.42 17.04
CA SER A 136 -2.12 6.56 18.16
C SER A 136 -3.32 5.77 18.66
N ASN A 137 -3.66 4.68 17.98
CA ASN A 137 -4.60 3.73 18.52
C ASN A 137 -3.85 2.85 19.51
N GLU A 138 -4.49 2.54 20.64
CA GLU A 138 -4.02 1.46 21.50
C GLU A 138 -4.24 0.13 20.76
N TYR A 139 -3.19 -0.68 20.71
CA TYR A 139 -3.24 -2.03 20.18
C TYR A 139 -3.14 -3.01 21.34
N SER A 140 -3.99 -4.01 21.35
CA SER A 140 -3.89 -5.14 22.24
C SER A 140 -2.60 -5.94 21.98
N SER A 141 -2.15 -6.68 22.99
CA SER A 141 -0.99 -7.57 22.88
C SER A 141 -1.14 -8.59 21.75
N ASP A 142 -2.37 -9.06 21.48
CA ASP A 142 -2.66 -10.02 20.41
C ASP A 142 -2.52 -9.40 19.03
N GLU A 143 -3.01 -8.17 18.83
CA GLU A 143 -2.84 -7.44 17.56
C GLU A 143 -1.37 -7.18 17.26
N LEU A 144 -0.60 -6.75 18.27
CA LEU A 144 0.85 -6.55 18.14
C LEU A 144 1.56 -7.86 17.81
N SER A 145 1.21 -8.96 18.48
CA SER A 145 1.72 -10.30 18.19
C SER A 145 1.44 -10.71 16.74
N ASN A 146 0.21 -10.49 16.26
CA ASN A 146 -0.17 -10.81 14.88
C ASN A 146 0.55 -9.94 13.85
N ILE A 147 0.73 -8.65 14.12
CA ILE A 147 1.54 -7.76 13.28
C ILE A 147 2.98 -8.31 13.17
N ASN A 148 3.61 -8.69 14.29
CA ASN A 148 4.97 -9.23 14.25
C ASN A 148 5.05 -10.59 13.52
N LYS A 149 4.06 -11.47 13.68
CA LYS A 149 3.97 -12.71 12.89
C LYS A 149 3.88 -12.40 11.40
N LEU A 150 3.01 -11.46 11.01
CA LEU A 150 2.86 -11.05 9.62
C LEU A 150 4.16 -10.47 9.05
N ILE A 151 4.88 -9.63 9.81
CA ILE A 151 6.20 -9.10 9.43
C ILE A 151 7.17 -10.25 9.13
N ASN A 152 7.21 -11.27 9.98
CA ASN A 152 8.11 -12.41 9.80
C ASN A 152 7.70 -13.27 8.57
N MET A 153 6.41 -13.52 8.37
CA MET A 153 5.90 -14.30 7.23
C MET A 153 6.17 -13.59 5.90
N PHE A 154 5.91 -12.28 5.84
CA PHE A 154 6.15 -11.48 4.64
C PHE A 154 7.66 -11.30 4.37
N GLY A 155 8.45 -11.15 5.43
CA GLY A 155 9.89 -10.93 5.40
C GLY A 155 10.24 -9.51 5.84
N ARG A 156 11.06 -9.40 6.89
CA ARG A 156 11.40 -8.12 7.55
C ARG A 156 11.98 -7.06 6.62
N ASN A 157 12.79 -7.48 5.64
CA ASN A 157 13.40 -6.60 4.64
C ASN A 157 12.41 -6.13 3.54
N ARG A 158 11.15 -6.57 3.60
CA ARG A 158 10.08 -6.24 2.67
C ARG A 158 8.91 -5.55 3.36
N VAL A 159 9.11 -5.07 4.59
CA VAL A 159 8.09 -4.39 5.36
C VAL A 159 8.57 -3.00 5.75
N TYR A 160 7.73 -2.01 5.47
CA TYR A 160 7.87 -0.62 5.87
C TYR A 160 6.78 -0.32 6.90
N LEU A 161 7.17 0.33 8.00
CA LEU A 161 6.24 0.72 9.08
C LEU A 161 6.24 2.24 9.26
N ASP A 162 5.08 2.86 9.05
CA ASP A 162 4.79 4.27 9.31
C ASP A 162 3.80 4.35 10.49
N THR A 163 4.33 4.33 11.72
CA THR A 163 3.54 4.22 12.94
C THR A 163 4.04 5.20 14.01
N PRO A 164 3.19 5.66 14.94
CA PRO A 164 3.60 6.52 16.04
C PRO A 164 4.72 5.90 16.90
N PHE A 165 5.58 6.76 17.46
CA PHE A 165 6.81 6.40 18.17
C PHE A 165 6.65 5.32 19.25
N ASN A 166 5.54 5.29 19.98
CA ASN A 166 5.29 4.28 21.01
C ASN A 166 5.22 2.84 20.45
N LEU A 167 4.62 2.67 19.27
CA LEU A 167 4.55 1.37 18.58
C LEU A 167 5.88 0.99 17.95
N LEU A 168 6.59 1.98 17.43
CA LEU A 168 7.96 1.84 16.95
C LEU A 168 8.89 1.31 18.06
N MET A 169 8.78 1.86 19.27
CA MET A 169 9.60 1.43 20.41
C MET A 169 9.30 -0.01 20.84
N TRP A 170 8.02 -0.43 20.86
CA TRP A 170 7.66 -1.84 21.11
C TRP A 170 8.29 -2.79 20.06
N GLN A 171 8.29 -2.37 18.80
CA GLN A 171 8.90 -3.14 17.73
C GLN A 171 10.42 -3.24 17.91
N LEU A 172 11.09 -2.13 18.24
CA LEU A 172 12.54 -2.11 18.46
C LEU A 172 12.94 -2.93 19.70
N SER A 173 12.13 -2.93 20.77
CA SER A 173 12.40 -3.72 21.97
C SER A 173 12.21 -5.23 21.78
N THR A 174 11.45 -5.64 20.76
CA THR A 174 11.15 -7.05 20.47
C THR A 174 11.99 -7.63 19.33
N THR A 175 12.93 -6.87 18.75
CA THR A 175 13.62 -7.28 17.52
C THR A 175 15.14 -7.04 17.55
N ASN A 176 15.91 -7.97 16.99
CA ASN A 176 17.38 -7.90 16.94
C ASN A 176 17.95 -7.40 15.60
N ARG A 177 17.14 -7.11 14.54
CA ARG A 177 17.57 -6.54 13.23
C ARG A 177 16.45 -5.93 12.35
N ASN A 178 16.87 -4.96 11.51
CA ASN A 178 16.43 -4.46 10.19
C ASN A 178 14.94 -4.52 9.82
N VAL A 179 14.13 -3.65 10.41
CA VAL A 179 12.90 -3.16 9.77
C VAL A 179 13.07 -1.66 9.57
N LEU A 180 12.76 -1.15 8.38
CA LEU A 180 12.78 0.28 8.12
C LEU A 180 11.49 0.88 8.67
N ALA A 181 11.62 1.60 9.77
CA ALA A 181 10.49 2.13 10.50
C ALA A 181 10.72 3.61 10.80
N TRP A 182 9.67 4.41 10.63
CA TRP A 182 9.68 5.85 10.74
C TRP A 182 8.47 6.28 11.58
N SER A 183 8.67 7.24 12.50
CA SER A 183 7.57 7.90 13.22
C SER A 183 7.37 9.28 12.62
N ARG A 184 6.11 9.67 12.47
CA ARG A 184 5.73 11.09 12.36
C ARG A 184 5.59 11.72 13.74
#